data_AF-A0A4Y2E2M9-F1
#
_entry.id   AF-A0A4Y2E2M9-F1
#
_cell.length_a   1.000
_cell.length_b   1.000
_cell.length_c   1.000
_cell.angle_alpha   90.00
_cell.angle_beta   90.00
_cell.angle_gamma   90.00
#
_symmetry.space_group_name_H-M   'P 1'
#
loop_
_entity.id
_entity.type
_entity.pdbx_description
1 polymer ?
#
loop_
_entity_poly.entity_id
_entity_poly.type
_entity_poly.pdbx_seq_one_letter_code
_entity_poly.pdbx_strand_id
1 'polypeptide(L)'
;MLSNHLDVLPLGVGQRWSRIDKKQVLIPKPDDIANFNKNMGGVGKLDWNIKKYRTKIKGNKCYFPIFTNAMDMALVNAHTICCIANKKCHN
;
A
#
# COMPACT_ATOMS: atom_id res chain seq x y z
N MET A 1 14.97 7.17 -7.64
CA MET A 1 15.03 7.75 -9.00
C MET A 1 13.65 8.33 -9.28
N LEU A 2 13.49 9.65 -9.20
CA LEU A 2 12.30 10.33 -9.73
C LEU A 2 12.52 10.47 -11.24
N SER A 3 11.58 9.98 -12.04
CA SER A 3 11.64 10.07 -13.50
C SER A 3 11.37 11.51 -13.92
N ASN A 4 12.23 12.09 -14.77
CA ASN A 4 12.13 13.46 -15.29
C ASN A 4 11.06 13.58 -16.41
N HIS A 5 10.04 12.73 -16.37
CA HIS A 5 9.09 12.49 -17.46
C HIS A 5 7.90 13.47 -17.43
N LEU A 6 7.78 14.28 -16.39
CA LEU A 6 6.68 15.24 -16.21
C LEU A 6 7.26 16.59 -15.78
N ASP A 7 6.70 17.67 -16.35
CA ASP A 7 7.01 19.04 -15.95
C ASP A 7 6.48 19.31 -14.54
N VAL A 8 7.11 20.23 -13.80
CA VAL A 8 6.78 20.58 -12.39
C VAL A 8 5.33 21.11 -12.21
N LEU A 9 4.61 21.35 -13.32
CA LEU A 9 3.27 21.91 -13.39
C LEU A 9 2.30 20.87 -13.96
N PRO A 10 1.14 20.60 -13.32
CA PRO A 10 0.43 21.47 -12.37
C PRO A 10 0.79 21.23 -10.90
N LEU A 11 0.75 22.31 -10.11
CA LEU A 11 0.85 22.24 -8.65
C LEU A 11 -0.50 21.81 -8.07
N GLY A 12 -0.57 20.57 -7.58
CA GLY A 12 -1.66 20.12 -6.72
C GLY A 12 -1.56 20.74 -5.33
N VAL A 13 -2.59 20.55 -4.50
CA VAL A 13 -2.59 21.00 -3.10
C VAL A 13 -2.48 19.77 -2.18
N GLY A 14 -1.46 19.75 -1.32
CA GLY A 14 -1.26 18.70 -0.33
C GLY A 14 -1.51 19.21 1.09
N GLN A 15 -2.15 18.40 1.93
CA GLN A 15 -2.22 18.66 3.37
C GLN A 15 -0.92 18.21 4.04
N ARG A 16 -0.30 19.10 4.81
CA ARG A 16 0.88 18.80 5.61
C ARG A 16 0.70 19.33 7.02
N TRP A 17 1.10 18.54 8.01
CA TRP A 17 1.15 19.00 9.39
C TRP A 17 2.22 20.06 9.59
N SER A 18 1.84 21.27 9.98
CA SER A 18 2.75 22.32 10.45
C SER A 18 3.00 22.11 11.94
N ARG A 19 4.27 21.93 12.32
CA ARG A 19 4.68 21.82 13.74
C ARG A 19 4.56 23.16 14.46
N ILE A 20 4.74 24.26 13.74
CA ILE A 20 4.70 25.63 14.26
C ILE A 20 3.26 25.98 14.62
N ASP A 21 2.34 25.78 13.67
CA ASP A 21 0.93 26.13 13.84
C ASP A 21 0.11 25.02 14.52
N LYS A 22 0.72 23.85 14.76
CA LYS A 22 0.07 22.62 15.26
C LYS A 22 -1.26 22.32 14.54
N LYS A 23 -1.29 22.53 13.23
CA LYS A 23 -2.46 22.30 12.37
C LYS A 23 -2.05 21.75 11.01
N GLN A 24 -3.00 21.14 10.31
CA GLN A 24 -2.82 20.78 8.89
C GLN A 24 -2.88 22.06 8.06
N VAL A 25 -1.83 22.31 7.28
CA VAL A 25 -1.73 23.45 6.35
C VAL A 25 -1.72 22.91 4.93
N LEU A 26 -2.40 23.62 4.03
CA LEU A 26 -2.41 23.32 2.61
C LEU A 26 -1.16 23.93 1.97
N ILE A 27 -0.35 23.09 1.33
CA ILE A 27 0.91 23.48 0.69
C ILE A 27 0.85 23.05 -0.78
N PRO A 28 1.30 23.89 -1.73
CA PRO A 28 1.45 23.47 -3.12
C PRO A 28 2.42 22.28 -3.20
N LYS A 29 2.01 21.22 -3.89
CA LYS A 29 2.79 20.01 -4.11
C LYS A 29 2.76 19.66 -5.61
N PRO A 30 3.88 19.26 -6.22
CA PRO A 30 3.88 18.73 -7.58
C PRO A 30 2.91 17.55 -7.74
N ASP A 31 2.14 17.53 -8.82
CA ASP A 31 1.20 16.45 -9.11
C ASP A 31 1.91 15.10 -9.33
N ASP A 32 3.17 15.12 -9.73
CA ASP A 32 4.03 13.93 -9.83
C ASP A 32 4.10 13.14 -8.54
N ILE A 33 4.20 13.84 -7.40
CA ILE A 33 4.22 13.19 -6.09
C ILE A 33 2.85 12.59 -5.78
N ALA A 34 1.76 13.20 -6.25
CA ALA A 34 0.43 12.62 -6.11
C ALA A 34 0.30 11.35 -6.96
N ASN A 35 0.71 11.40 -8.23
CA ASN A 35 0.68 10.24 -9.14
C ASN A 35 1.57 9.09 -8.65
N PHE A 36 2.77 9.39 -8.16
CA PHE A 36 3.65 8.39 -7.56
C PHE A 36 2.99 7.74 -6.33
N ASN A 37 2.39 8.54 -5.45
CA ASN A 37 1.77 8.02 -4.23
C ASN A 37 0.47 7.25 -4.50
N LYS A 38 -0.26 7.52 -5.59
CA LYS A 38 -1.52 6.81 -5.93
C LYS A 38 -1.32 5.29 -5.99
N ASN A 39 -0.17 4.83 -6.49
CA ASN A 39 0.07 3.41 -6.74
C ASN A 39 0.94 2.72 -5.66
N MET A 40 1.52 3.47 -4.72
CA MET A 40 2.42 2.92 -3.69
C MET A 40 1.74 1.99 -2.67
N GLY A 41 0.43 2.14 -2.45
CA GLY A 41 -0.26 1.50 -1.33
C GLY A 41 -0.52 -0.01 -1.46
N GLY A 42 -0.32 -0.60 -2.65
CA GLY A 42 -0.69 -2.00 -2.92
C GLY A 42 0.04 -3.01 -2.03
N VAL A 43 1.38 -2.92 -1.98
CA VAL A 43 2.23 -3.84 -1.21
C VAL A 43 2.03 -3.64 0.30
N GLY A 44 1.90 -2.40 0.76
CA GLY A 44 1.67 -2.11 2.18
C GLY A 44 0.35 -2.70 2.70
N LYS A 45 -0.69 -2.70 1.87
CA LYS A 45 -1.98 -3.33 2.21
C LYS A 45 -1.86 -4.85 2.31
N LEU A 46 -1.10 -5.46 1.40
CA LEU A 46 -0.81 -6.90 1.44
C LEU A 46 -0.05 -7.28 2.72
N ASP A 47 1.01 -6.56 3.07
CA ASP A 47 1.80 -6.80 4.29
C ASP A 47 0.96 -6.67 5.56
N TRP A 48 0.10 -5.65 5.64
CA TRP A 48 -0.83 -5.48 6.76
C TRP A 48 -1.79 -6.66 6.91
N ASN A 49 -2.36 -7.14 5.79
CA ASN A 49 -3.24 -8.30 5.79
C ASN A 49 -2.51 -9.59 6.21
N ILE A 50 -1.30 -9.83 5.70
CA ILE A 50 -0.48 -10.98 6.09
C ILE A 50 -0.17 -10.92 7.59
N LYS A 51 0.22 -9.75 8.11
CA LYS A 51 0.51 -9.57 9.53
C LYS A 51 -0.70 -9.86 10.41
N LYS A 52 -1.91 -9.52 9.96
CA LYS A 52 -3.16 -9.78 10.68
C LYS A 52 -3.48 -11.27 10.81
N TYR A 53 -3.21 -12.07 9.77
CA TYR A 53 -3.53 -13.49 9.72
C TYR A 53 -2.28 -14.39 9.74
N ARG A 54 -1.16 -13.88 10.26
CA ARG A 54 0.15 -14.54 10.14
C ARG A 54 0.15 -15.93 10.78
N THR A 55 0.53 -16.92 9.99
CA THR A 55 0.67 -18.30 10.46
C THR A 55 1.90 -18.44 11.35
N LYS A 56 1.72 -18.75 12.64
CA LYS A 56 2.81 -18.96 13.61
C LYS A 56 3.16 -20.44 13.73
N ILE A 57 3.80 -20.99 12.71
CA ILE A 57 4.36 -22.34 12.81
C ILE A 57 5.87 -22.22 13.02
N LYS A 58 6.35 -22.82 14.12
CA LYS A 58 7.76 -22.78 14.52
C LYS A 58 8.49 -23.98 13.90
N GLY A 59 9.19 -23.74 12.79
CA GLY A 59 10.09 -24.71 12.18
C GLY A 59 11.53 -24.50 12.63
N ASN A 60 12.29 -25.58 12.79
CA ASN A 60 13.73 -25.50 13.09
C ASN A 60 14.58 -25.07 11.88
N LYS A 61 13.98 -25.01 10.69
CA LYS A 61 14.68 -24.76 9.43
C LYS A 61 14.34 -23.35 8.91
N CYS A 62 15.35 -22.59 8.52
CA CYS A 62 15.23 -21.18 8.12
C CYS A 62 14.37 -20.93 6.87
N TYR A 63 14.10 -21.95 6.06
CA TYR A 63 13.21 -21.84 4.90
C TYR A 63 11.73 -21.92 5.28
N PHE A 64 11.42 -22.43 6.46
CA PHE A 64 10.05 -22.65 6.90
C PHE A 64 9.25 -21.33 7.02
N PRO A 65 9.80 -20.23 7.58
CA PRO A 65 9.18 -18.91 7.53
C PRO A 65 8.91 -18.38 6.12
N ILE A 66 9.75 -18.71 5.14
CA ILE A 66 9.60 -18.27 3.74
C ILE A 66 8.38 -18.99 3.13
N PHE A 67 8.28 -20.30 3.36
CA PHE A 67 7.16 -21.11 2.89
C PHE A 67 5.82 -20.66 3.49
N THR A 68 5.76 -20.45 4.82
CA THR A 68 4.53 -19.97 5.47
C THR A 68 4.12 -18.59 4.96
N ASN A 69 5.09 -17.70 4.71
CA ASN A 69 4.81 -16.38 4.18
C ASN A 69 4.26 -16.42 2.74
N ALA A 70 4.73 -17.38 1.92
CA ALA A 70 4.19 -17.60 0.58
C ALA A 70 2.74 -18.09 0.61
N MET A 71 2.41 -19.01 1.53
CA MET A 71 1.04 -19.49 1.74
C MET A 71 0.13 -18.36 2.23
N ASP A 72 0.58 -17.57 3.21
CA ASP A 72 -0.17 -16.42 3.74
C ASP A 72 -0.43 -15.37 2.62
N MET A 73 0.56 -15.10 1.76
CA MET A 73 0.40 -14.24 0.58
C MET A 73 -0.67 -14.77 -0.40
N ALA A 74 -0.63 -16.07 -0.73
CA ALA A 74 -1.57 -16.68 -1.65
C ALA A 74 -3.01 -16.61 -1.11
N LEU A 75 -3.20 -16.90 0.18
CA LEU A 75 -4.50 -16.86 0.84
C LEU A 75 -5.10 -15.45 0.83
N VAL A 76 -4.32 -14.44 1.22
CA VAL A 76 -4.77 -13.04 1.24
C VAL A 76 -5.14 -12.55 -0.16
N ASN A 77 -4.36 -12.91 -1.18
CA ASN A 77 -4.65 -12.55 -2.56
C ASN A 77 -5.91 -13.25 -3.09
N ALA A 78 -6.06 -14.56 -2.84
CA ALA A 78 -7.25 -15.31 -3.24
C ALA A 78 -8.52 -14.73 -2.60
N HIS A 79 -8.49 -14.43 -1.30
CA HIS A 79 -9.59 -13.79 -0.61
C HIS A 79 -9.94 -12.41 -1.22
N THR A 80 -8.93 -11.59 -1.49
CA THR A 80 -9.13 -10.26 -2.09
C THR A 80 -9.78 -10.35 -3.46
N ILE A 81 -9.32 -11.27 -4.31
CA ILE A 81 -9.90 -11.51 -5.65
C ILE A 81 -11.34 -12.00 -5.53
N CYS A 82 -11.63 -12.96 -4.63
CA CYS A 82 -12.98 -13.45 -4.38
C CYS A 82 -13.92 -12.33 -3.93
N CYS A 83 -13.50 -11.49 -2.99
CA CYS A 83 -14.29 -10.33 -2.56
C CYS A 83 -14.56 -9.33 -3.69
N ILE A 84 -13.59 -9.09 -4.58
CA ILE A 84 -13.76 -8.22 -5.75
C ILE A 84 -14.77 -8.84 -6.72
N ALA A 85 -14.67 -10.15 -6.99
CA ALA A 85 -15.61 -10.86 -7.84
C ALA A 85 -17.05 -10.78 -7.30
N ASN A 86 -17.25 -11.06 -6.00
CA ASN A 86 -18.56 -10.97 -5.37
C ASN A 86 -19.16 -9.55 -5.45
N LYS A 87 -18.35 -8.51 -5.25
CA LYS A 87 -18.81 -7.11 -5.39
C LYS A 87 -19.20 -6.75 -6.82
N LYS A 88 -18.61 -7.40 -7.84
CA LYS A 88 -19.00 -7.21 -9.23
C LYS A 88 -20.28 -7.95 -9.60
N CYS A 89 -20.59 -9.06 -8.94
CA CYS A 89 -21.83 -9.82 -9.17
C CYS A 89 -23.08 -9.18 -8.56
N HIS A 90 -22.92 -8.27 -7.60
CA HIS A 90 -24.01 -7.57 -6.91
C HIS A 90 -24.24 -6.12 -7.37
N ASN A 91 -23.45 -5.61 -8.33
CA ASN A 91 -23.67 -4.33 -9.02
C ASN A 91 -24.12 -4.59 -10.44
#